data_AF-A0A936WVX3-F1
#
_entry.id   AF-A0A936WVX3-F1
#
_cell.length_a   1.000
_cell.length_b   1.000
_cell.length_c   1.000
_cell.angle_alpha   90.00
_cell.angle_beta   90.00
_cell.angle_gamma   90.00
#
_symmetry.space_group_name_H-M   'P 1'
#
loop_
_entity.id
_entity.type
_entity.pdbx_description
1 polymer ?
#
loop_
_entity_poly.entity_id
_entity_poly.type
_entity_poly.pdbx_seq_one_letter_code
_entity_poly.pdbx_strand_id
1 'polypeptide(L)'
;MNDSAVALMMKFEKDEKVIELFDKAIAADSNYARAYENKVGILLKENRYSEALVLCSKLVTINPQNSSYFVLSGALFEKMTDTSLAQKMYTIADEILVRTIDNSKITSLTKARENLDRYCILMLLKNPQKARELASSLQENWKGTELSQIILEITSQNREEILNGILLIKN
;
A
#
# COMPACT_ATOMS: atom_id res chain seq x y z
N MET A 1 17.30 -15.03 -30.37
CA MET A 1 16.48 -15.70 -29.34
C MET A 1 17.42 -16.33 -28.31
N ASN A 2 17.78 -15.63 -27.22
CA ASN A 2 18.14 -16.33 -25.97
C ASN A 2 18.38 -15.41 -24.76
N ASP A 3 18.85 -14.18 -24.95
CA ASP A 3 19.30 -13.38 -23.80
C ASP A 3 18.17 -12.95 -22.87
N SER A 4 16.99 -12.60 -23.42
CA SER A 4 15.82 -12.21 -22.62
C SER A 4 15.20 -13.37 -21.84
N ALA A 5 15.18 -14.59 -22.41
CA ALA A 5 14.63 -15.77 -21.76
C ALA A 5 15.55 -16.27 -20.64
N VAL A 6 16.87 -16.26 -20.88
CA VAL A 6 17.88 -16.59 -19.87
C VAL A 6 17.87 -15.56 -18.75
N ALA A 7 17.78 -14.27 -19.06
CA ALA A 7 17.67 -13.22 -18.04
C ALA A 7 16.39 -13.36 -17.20
N LEU A 8 15.27 -13.70 -17.84
CA LEU A 8 14.00 -13.95 -17.14
C LEU A 8 14.10 -15.18 -16.22
N MET A 9 14.67 -16.28 -16.70
CA MET A 9 14.88 -17.50 -15.91
C MET A 9 15.82 -17.26 -14.72
N MET A 10 16.93 -16.54 -14.93
CA MET A 10 17.84 -16.16 -13.86
C MET A 10 17.19 -15.23 -12.83
N LYS A 11 16.28 -14.35 -13.28
CA LYS A 11 15.51 -13.49 -12.38
C LYS A 11 14.55 -14.32 -11.52
N PHE A 12 13.76 -15.21 -12.12
CA PHE A 12 12.87 -16.11 -11.40
C PHE A 12 13.63 -16.96 -10.37
N GLU A 13 14.79 -17.53 -10.74
CA GLU A 13 15.60 -18.31 -9.80
C GLU A 13 16.09 -17.48 -8.60
N LYS A 14 16.42 -16.20 -8.81
CA LYS A 14 16.80 -15.28 -7.73
C LYS A 14 15.61 -14.92 -6.86
N ASP A 15 14.46 -14.60 -7.46
CA ASP A 15 13.25 -14.20 -6.76
C ASP A 15 12.76 -15.36 -5.85
N GLU A 16 12.78 -16.61 -6.33
CA GLU A 16 12.47 -17.79 -5.51
C GLU A 16 13.45 -17.99 -4.34
N LYS A 17 14.76 -17.83 -4.57
CA LYS A 17 15.76 -17.88 -3.47
C LYS A 17 15.52 -16.81 -2.43
N VAL A 18 15.10 -15.62 -2.83
CA VAL A 18 14.77 -14.53 -1.88
C VAL A 18 13.47 -14.85 -1.14
N ILE A 19 12.47 -15.43 -1.80
CA ILE A 19 11.24 -15.92 -1.16
C ILE A 19 11.57 -16.95 -0.09
N GLU A 20 12.45 -17.92 -0.35
CA GLU A 20 12.88 -18.91 0.64
C GLU A 20 13.56 -18.28 1.86
N LEU A 21 14.34 -17.21 1.67
CA LEU A 21 14.96 -16.47 2.78
C LEU A 21 13.90 -15.81 3.66
N PHE A 22 12.85 -15.23 3.05
CA PHE A 22 11.73 -14.69 3.82
C PHE A 22 10.92 -15.77 4.50
N ASP A 23 10.75 -16.94 3.91
CA ASP A 23 10.09 -18.07 4.57
C ASP A 23 10.85 -18.55 5.81
N LYS A 24 12.19 -18.60 5.74
CA LYS A 24 13.02 -18.89 6.92
C LYS A 24 12.88 -17.81 7.99
N ALA A 25 12.85 -16.54 7.60
CA ALA A 25 12.66 -15.43 8.53
C ALA A 25 11.28 -15.49 9.21
N ILE A 26 10.22 -15.79 8.44
CA ILE A 26 8.85 -15.97 8.95
C ILE A 26 8.73 -17.19 9.86
N ALA A 27 9.43 -18.28 9.55
CA ALA A 27 9.47 -19.47 10.40
C ALA A 27 10.19 -19.20 11.73
N ALA A 28 11.22 -18.35 11.72
CA ALA A 28 11.94 -17.93 12.91
C ALA A 28 11.14 -16.93 13.77
N ASP A 29 10.42 -15.99 13.14
CA ASP A 29 9.51 -15.06 13.79
C ASP A 29 8.25 -14.85 12.95
N SER A 30 7.16 -15.48 13.38
CA SER A 30 5.88 -15.43 12.69
C SER A 30 5.19 -14.06 12.76
N ASN A 31 5.67 -13.15 13.61
CA ASN A 31 5.18 -11.78 13.75
C ASN A 31 6.06 -10.76 13.01
N TYR A 32 7.09 -11.21 12.28
CA TYR A 32 8.00 -10.32 11.56
C TYR A 32 7.35 -9.71 10.30
N ALA A 33 6.51 -8.69 10.49
CA ALA A 33 5.71 -8.06 9.43
C ALA A 33 6.53 -7.67 8.20
N ARG A 34 7.74 -7.14 8.38
CA ARG A 34 8.60 -6.71 7.26
C ARG A 34 8.98 -7.87 6.32
N ALA A 35 9.14 -9.09 6.83
CA ALA A 35 9.39 -10.24 5.95
C ALA A 35 8.17 -10.57 5.09
N TYR A 36 6.96 -10.48 5.65
CA TYR A 36 5.73 -10.65 4.87
C TYR A 36 5.57 -9.53 3.83
N GLU A 37 5.77 -8.26 4.20
CA GLU A 37 5.70 -7.11 3.27
C GLU A 37 6.64 -7.28 2.09
N ASN A 38 7.90 -7.62 2.35
CA ASN A 38 8.89 -7.82 1.30
C ASN A 38 8.54 -9.01 0.41
N LYS A 39 8.08 -10.13 1.00
CA LYS A 39 7.64 -11.30 0.24
C LYS A 39 6.43 -10.97 -0.64
N VAL A 40 5.45 -10.22 -0.13
CA VAL A 40 4.31 -9.71 -0.95
C VAL A 40 4.82 -8.89 -2.14
N GLY A 41 5.82 -8.04 -1.94
CA GLY A 41 6.45 -7.26 -3.01
C GLY A 41 7.01 -8.09 -4.15
N ILE A 42 7.68 -9.19 -3.83
CA ILE A 42 8.24 -10.10 -4.84
C ILE A 42 7.09 -10.84 -5.55
N LEU A 43 6.14 -11.38 -4.80
CA LEU A 43 4.98 -12.08 -5.37
C LEU A 43 4.15 -11.17 -6.30
N LEU A 44 4.02 -9.89 -5.96
CA LEU A 44 3.41 -8.87 -6.82
C LEU A 44 4.15 -8.73 -8.16
N LYS A 45 5.49 -8.63 -8.13
CA LYS A 45 6.33 -8.53 -9.32
C LYS A 45 6.24 -9.78 -10.21
N GLU A 46 5.96 -10.93 -9.62
CA GLU A 46 5.76 -12.21 -10.31
C GLU A 46 4.30 -12.47 -10.72
N ASN A 47 3.37 -11.55 -10.46
CA ASN A 47 1.92 -11.71 -10.68
C ASN A 47 1.28 -12.86 -9.85
N ARG A 48 1.93 -13.29 -8.76
CA ARG A 48 1.44 -14.33 -7.84
C ARG A 48 0.47 -13.73 -6.80
N TYR A 49 -0.60 -13.12 -7.30
CA TYR A 49 -1.52 -12.30 -6.51
C TYR A 49 -2.24 -13.08 -5.41
N SER A 50 -2.66 -14.32 -5.69
CA SER A 50 -3.35 -15.17 -4.70
C SER A 50 -2.46 -15.50 -3.50
N GLU A 51 -1.17 -15.78 -3.73
CA GLU A 51 -0.20 -16.05 -2.67
C GLU A 51 0.09 -14.78 -1.86
N ALA A 52 0.22 -13.63 -2.54
CA ALA A 52 0.37 -12.34 -1.89
C ALA A 52 -0.81 -12.01 -0.96
N LEU A 53 -2.05 -12.30 -1.38
CA LEU A 53 -3.25 -12.11 -0.54
C LEU A 53 -3.22 -12.97 0.73
N VAL A 54 -2.71 -14.21 0.65
CA VAL A 54 -2.54 -15.06 1.84
C VAL A 54 -1.58 -14.40 2.83
N LEU A 55 -0.48 -13.81 2.37
CA LEU A 55 0.45 -13.09 3.24
C LEU A 55 -0.16 -11.79 3.80
N CYS A 56 -0.94 -11.05 3.00
CA CYS A 56 -1.68 -9.90 3.49
C CYS A 56 -2.65 -10.26 4.62
N SER A 57 -3.29 -11.43 4.57
CA SER A 57 -4.14 -11.90 5.68
C SER A 57 -3.36 -12.10 6.99
N LYS A 58 -2.08 -12.53 6.89
CA LYS A 58 -1.17 -12.62 8.03
C LYS A 58 -0.75 -11.25 8.55
N LEU A 59 -0.43 -10.30 7.67
CA LEU A 59 -0.14 -8.91 8.04
C LEU A 59 -1.29 -8.26 8.81
N VAL A 60 -2.53 -8.44 8.35
CA VAL A 60 -3.73 -7.96 9.06
C VAL A 60 -3.88 -8.62 10.44
N THR A 61 -3.52 -9.89 10.57
CA THR A 61 -3.53 -10.58 11.87
C THR A 61 -2.48 -10.01 12.83
N ILE A 62 -1.29 -9.69 12.31
CA ILE A 62 -0.17 -9.14 13.10
C ILE A 62 -0.48 -7.71 13.58
N ASN A 63 -0.99 -6.86 12.69
CA ASN A 63 -1.41 -5.51 13.06
C ASN A 63 -2.71 -5.12 12.34
N PRO A 64 -3.88 -5.33 12.97
CA PRO A 64 -5.18 -5.04 12.37
C PRO A 64 -5.48 -3.54 12.25
N GLN A 65 -4.69 -2.68 12.88
CA GLN A 65 -4.85 -1.22 12.82
C GLN A 65 -3.94 -0.57 11.77
N ASN A 66 -3.14 -1.35 11.03
CA ASN A 66 -2.36 -0.81 9.93
C ASN A 66 -3.20 -0.78 8.64
N SER A 67 -3.66 0.42 8.26
CA SER A 67 -4.49 0.65 7.08
C SER A 67 -3.79 0.23 5.78
N SER A 68 -2.46 0.30 5.72
CA SER A 68 -1.69 -0.02 4.50
C SER A 68 -1.84 -1.48 4.05
N TYR A 69 -2.07 -2.42 4.98
CA TYR A 69 -2.28 -3.83 4.65
C TYR A 69 -3.61 -4.08 3.94
N PHE A 70 -4.63 -3.29 4.27
CA PHE A 70 -5.91 -3.31 3.57
C PHE A 70 -5.79 -2.64 2.20
N VAL A 71 -5.04 -1.53 2.10
CA VAL A 71 -4.74 -0.90 0.81
C VAL A 71 -4.01 -1.86 -0.14
N LEU A 72 -3.00 -2.57 0.36
CA LEU A 72 -2.25 -3.57 -0.40
C LEU A 72 -3.15 -4.72 -0.88
N SER A 73 -4.03 -5.21 -0.01
CA SER A 73 -5.05 -6.22 -0.36
C SER A 73 -6.01 -5.70 -1.43
N GLY A 74 -6.46 -4.45 -1.32
CA GLY A 74 -7.33 -3.82 -2.30
C GLY A 74 -6.66 -3.70 -3.68
N ALA A 75 -5.38 -3.32 -3.71
CA ALA A 75 -4.60 -3.22 -4.93
C ALA A 75 -4.39 -4.59 -5.60
N LEU A 76 -4.18 -5.64 -4.79
CA LEU A 76 -4.12 -7.03 -5.27
C LEU A 76 -5.45 -7.47 -5.89
N PHE A 77 -6.58 -7.17 -5.26
CA PHE A 77 -7.90 -7.49 -5.81
C PHE A 77 -8.18 -6.74 -7.12
N GLU A 78 -7.74 -5.48 -7.27
CA GLU A 78 -7.82 -4.76 -8.55
C GLU A 78 -7.05 -5.49 -9.66
N LYS A 79 -5.84 -6.02 -9.36
CA LYS A 79 -5.06 -6.82 -10.33
C LYS A 79 -5.73 -8.13 -10.71
N MET A 80 -6.51 -8.71 -9.79
CA MET A 80 -7.33 -9.88 -10.04
C MET A 80 -8.71 -9.55 -10.63
N THR A 81 -8.98 -8.29 -10.98
CA THR A 81 -10.26 -7.78 -11.50
C THR A 81 -11.45 -7.90 -10.54
N ASP A 82 -11.21 -8.21 -9.27
CA ASP A 82 -12.24 -8.26 -8.22
C ASP A 82 -12.46 -6.87 -7.61
N THR A 83 -13.23 -6.05 -8.32
CA THR A 83 -13.49 -4.66 -7.92
C THR A 83 -14.33 -4.54 -6.64
N SER A 84 -15.14 -5.56 -6.32
CA SER A 84 -15.98 -5.57 -5.12
C SER A 84 -15.14 -5.76 -3.86
N LEU A 85 -14.25 -6.76 -3.86
CA LEU A 85 -13.34 -6.99 -2.74
C LEU A 85 -12.33 -5.85 -2.61
N ALA A 86 -11.86 -5.28 -3.72
CA ALA A 86 -11.00 -4.10 -3.68
C ALA A 86 -11.66 -2.92 -2.95
N GLN A 87 -12.91 -2.58 -3.33
CA GLN A 87 -13.65 -1.50 -2.69
C GLN A 87 -13.88 -1.76 -1.20
N LYS A 88 -14.19 -3.01 -0.82
CA LYS A 88 -14.32 -3.41 0.58
C LYS A 88 -13.04 -3.17 1.36
N MET A 89 -11.89 -3.57 0.83
CA MET A 89 -10.60 -3.39 1.52
C MET A 89 -10.25 -1.92 1.68
N TYR A 90 -10.44 -1.09 0.65
CA TYR A 90 -10.20 0.35 0.75
C TYR A 90 -11.14 1.04 1.73
N THR A 91 -12.38 0.58 1.85
CA THR A 91 -13.35 1.11 2.82
C THR A 91 -12.89 0.85 4.25
N ILE A 92 -12.43 -0.38 4.54
CA ILE A 92 -11.87 -0.72 5.85
C ILE A 92 -10.64 0.14 6.15
N ALA A 93 -9.77 0.38 5.16
CA ALA A 93 -8.61 1.25 5.32
C ALA A 93 -9.01 2.70 5.67
N ASP A 94 -10.02 3.27 5.00
CA ASP A 94 -10.55 4.60 5.31
C ASP A 94 -11.12 4.66 6.73
N GLU A 95 -11.88 3.65 7.16
CA GLU A 95 -12.44 3.58 8.52
C GLU A 95 -11.37 3.57 9.60
N ILE A 96 -10.28 2.82 9.39
CA ILE A 96 -9.12 2.79 10.31
C ILE A 96 -8.46 4.16 10.38
N LEU A 97 -8.24 4.82 9.23
CA LEU A 97 -7.62 6.14 9.18
C LEU A 97 -8.49 7.20 9.84
N VAL A 98 -9.81 7.21 9.61
CA VAL A 98 -10.74 8.14 10.26
C VAL A 98 -10.62 8.02 11.78
N ARG A 99 -10.67 6.80 12.32
CA ARG A 99 -10.52 6.56 13.77
C ARG A 99 -9.15 7.03 14.29
N THR A 100 -8.11 6.87 13.50
CA THR A 100 -6.75 7.30 13.85
C THR A 100 -6.63 8.83 13.85
N ILE A 101 -7.18 9.50 12.84
CA ILE A 101 -7.18 10.96 12.66
C ILE A 101 -7.99 11.68 13.75
N ASP A 102 -9.10 11.08 14.18
CA ASP A 102 -9.97 11.59 15.23
C ASP A 102 -9.40 11.38 16.64
N ASN A 103 -8.35 10.58 16.79
CA ASN A 103 -7.67 10.38 18.06
C ASN A 103 -6.92 11.65 18.47
N SER A 104 -7.38 12.31 19.54
CA SER A 104 -6.79 13.55 20.06
C SER A 104 -5.34 13.43 20.54
N LYS A 105 -4.78 12.22 20.64
CA LYS A 105 -3.42 11.97 21.11
C LYS A 105 -2.36 12.05 20.00
N ILE A 106 -2.74 12.07 18.72
CA ILE A 106 -1.75 12.13 17.63
C ILE A 106 -1.28 13.57 17.38
N THR A 107 -0.04 13.71 16.90
CA THR A 107 0.53 15.03 16.58
C THR A 107 -0.11 15.61 15.31
N SER A 108 -0.01 16.93 15.11
CA SER A 108 -0.44 17.58 13.86
C SER A 108 0.26 16.99 12.64
N LEU A 109 1.56 16.68 12.75
CA LEU A 109 2.35 16.06 11.69
C LEU A 109 1.86 14.64 11.38
N THR A 110 1.60 13.83 12.40
CA THR A 110 1.00 12.49 12.24
C THR A 110 -0.34 12.62 11.54
N LYS A 111 -1.21 13.52 12.02
CA LYS A 111 -2.51 13.78 11.41
C LYS A 111 -2.41 14.18 9.94
N ALA A 112 -1.41 14.96 9.55
CA ALA A 112 -1.19 15.31 8.15
C ALA A 112 -0.80 14.09 7.31
N ARG A 113 0.09 13.22 7.82
CA ARG A 113 0.46 11.96 7.14
C ARG A 113 -0.73 11.03 6.96
N GLU A 114 -1.51 10.79 8.02
CA GLU A 114 -2.71 9.95 7.92
C GLU A 114 -3.73 10.52 6.93
N ASN A 115 -3.87 11.85 6.85
CA ASN A 115 -4.75 12.51 5.88
C ASN A 115 -4.22 12.41 4.43
N LEU A 116 -2.90 12.34 4.22
CA LEU A 116 -2.33 12.06 2.90
C LEU A 116 -2.60 10.62 2.48
N ASP A 117 -2.43 9.65 3.38
CA ASP A 117 -2.77 8.25 3.11
C ASP A 117 -4.27 8.10 2.82
N ARG A 118 -5.11 8.84 3.56
CA ARG A 118 -6.55 8.89 3.35
C ARG A 118 -6.92 9.52 2.00
N TYR A 119 -6.21 10.57 1.57
CA TYR A 119 -6.38 11.13 0.22
C TYR A 119 -6.19 10.04 -0.85
N CYS A 120 -5.12 9.25 -0.74
CA CYS A 120 -4.84 8.15 -1.68
C CYS A 120 -5.98 7.12 -1.68
N ILE A 121 -6.47 6.74 -0.51
CA ILE A 121 -7.61 5.80 -0.39
C ILE A 121 -8.89 6.36 -1.00
N LEU A 122 -9.20 7.65 -0.79
CA LEU A 122 -10.38 8.28 -1.39
C LEU A 122 -10.32 8.29 -2.92
N MET A 123 -9.12 8.47 -3.49
CA MET A 123 -8.90 8.34 -4.93
C MET A 123 -9.13 6.90 -5.41
N LEU A 124 -8.65 5.90 -4.66
CA LEU A 124 -8.85 4.48 -4.96
C LEU A 124 -10.33 4.07 -4.88
N LEU A 125 -11.07 4.61 -3.90
CA LEU A 125 -12.53 4.48 -3.72
C LEU A 125 -13.35 5.21 -4.78
N LYS A 126 -12.71 5.88 -5.76
CA LYS A 126 -13.38 6.69 -6.79
C LYS A 126 -14.26 7.78 -6.18
N ASN A 127 -13.81 8.38 -5.08
CA ASN A 127 -14.44 9.55 -4.45
C ASN A 127 -13.56 10.80 -4.59
N PRO A 128 -13.38 11.31 -5.83
CA PRO A 128 -12.44 12.41 -6.08
C PRO A 128 -12.90 13.72 -5.46
N GLN A 129 -14.19 13.87 -5.14
CA GLN A 129 -14.69 15.09 -4.52
C GLN A 129 -14.17 15.24 -3.08
N LYS A 130 -14.36 14.20 -2.24
CA LYS A 130 -13.80 14.20 -0.88
C LYS A 130 -12.28 14.27 -0.88
N ALA A 131 -11.63 13.60 -1.84
CA ALA A 131 -10.18 13.67 -1.99
C ALA A 131 -9.71 15.11 -2.26
N ARG A 132 -10.36 15.84 -3.18
CA ARG A 132 -10.03 17.25 -3.47
C ARG A 132 -10.26 18.17 -2.28
N GLU A 133 -11.37 18.00 -1.57
CA GLU A 133 -11.64 18.78 -0.35
C GLU A 133 -10.55 18.58 0.71
N LEU A 134 -10.15 17.32 0.91
CA LEU A 134 -9.07 16.98 1.83
C LEU A 134 -7.71 17.55 1.37
N ALA A 135 -7.41 17.46 0.07
CA ALA A 135 -6.20 18.03 -0.50
C ALA A 135 -6.12 19.55 -0.30
N SER A 136 -7.19 20.29 -0.61
CA SER A 136 -7.25 21.74 -0.40
C SER A 136 -7.05 22.10 1.08
N SER A 137 -7.67 21.35 1.99
CA SER A 137 -7.48 21.55 3.43
C SER A 137 -6.02 21.32 3.86
N LEU A 138 -5.39 20.24 3.38
CA LEU A 138 -3.99 19.94 3.66
C LEU A 138 -3.04 21.02 3.11
N GLN A 139 -3.25 21.44 1.86
CA GLN A 139 -2.41 22.44 1.20
C GLN A 139 -2.49 23.79 1.91
N GLU A 140 -3.68 24.23 2.34
CA GLU A 140 -3.84 25.50 3.07
C GLU A 140 -3.21 25.42 4.47
N ASN A 141 -3.46 24.34 5.21
CA ASN A 141 -2.96 24.18 6.58
C ASN A 141 -1.43 24.11 6.67
N TRP A 142 -0.77 23.60 5.62
CA TRP A 142 0.67 23.38 5.60
C TRP A 142 1.40 24.27 4.60
N LYS A 143 0.74 25.34 4.13
CA LYS A 143 1.29 26.29 3.17
C LYS A 143 2.54 26.99 3.72
N GLY A 144 3.61 27.02 2.92
CA GLY A 144 4.88 27.65 3.29
C GLY A 144 5.75 26.83 4.26
N THR A 145 5.35 25.59 4.56
CA THR A 145 6.17 24.66 5.36
C THR A 145 6.99 23.74 4.45
N GLU A 146 7.95 23.03 5.02
CA GLU A 146 8.73 22.01 4.33
C GLU A 146 7.86 20.88 3.73
N LEU A 147 6.65 20.67 4.26
CA LEU A 147 5.71 19.66 3.76
C LEU A 147 4.89 20.13 2.56
N SER A 148 4.85 21.43 2.25
CA SER A 148 4.03 21.97 1.15
C SER A 148 4.30 21.24 -0.17
N GLN A 149 5.56 20.99 -0.48
CA GLN A 149 5.95 20.33 -1.74
C GLN A 149 5.52 18.87 -1.78
N ILE A 150 5.69 18.14 -0.66
CA ILE A 150 5.30 16.72 -0.56
C ILE A 150 3.78 16.58 -0.66
N ILE A 151 3.03 17.46 0.02
CA ILE A 151 1.57 17.47 -0.05
C ILE A 151 1.12 17.75 -1.48
N LEU A 152 1.71 18.72 -2.17
CA LEU A 152 1.39 19.03 -3.56
C LEU A 152 1.70 17.84 -4.49
N GLU A 153 2.86 17.21 -4.33
CA GLU A 153 3.26 16.05 -5.13
C GLU A 153 2.24 14.92 -4.98
N ILE A 154 1.90 14.51 -3.75
CA ILE A 154 0.94 13.44 -3.49
C ILE A 154 -0.46 13.81 -3.98
N THR A 155 -0.93 15.02 -3.68
CA THR A 155 -2.29 15.45 -4.02
C THR A 155 -2.49 15.80 -5.50
N SER A 156 -1.42 15.82 -6.28
CA SER A 156 -1.45 15.96 -7.74
C SER A 156 -1.61 14.62 -8.47
N GLN A 157 -1.38 13.50 -7.78
CA GLN A 157 -1.43 12.17 -8.40
C GLN A 157 -2.87 11.77 -8.75
N ASN A 158 -3.02 11.14 -9.90
CA ASN A 158 -4.27 10.50 -10.28
C ASN A 158 -4.39 9.08 -9.68
N ARG A 159 -5.57 8.48 -9.78
CA ARG A 159 -5.84 7.14 -9.21
C ARG A 159 -4.89 6.07 -9.74
N GLU A 160 -4.54 6.12 -11.03
CA GLU A 160 -3.68 5.13 -11.65
C GLU A 160 -2.24 5.25 -11.15
N GLU A 161 -1.73 6.48 -11.01
CA GLU A 161 -0.42 6.75 -10.41
C GLU A 161 -0.35 6.26 -8.97
N ILE A 162 -1.39 6.53 -8.17
CA ILE A 162 -1.48 6.05 -6.77
C ILE A 162 -1.47 4.52 -6.74
N LEU A 163 -2.30 3.87 -7.57
CA LEU A 163 -2.39 2.41 -7.62
C LEU A 163 -1.05 1.80 -8.05
N ASN A 164 -0.40 2.38 -9.06
CA ASN A 164 0.93 1.94 -9.51
C ASN A 164 1.99 2.16 -8.43
N GLY A 165 1.93 3.27 -7.68
CA GLY A 165 2.84 3.54 -6.57
C GLY A 165 2.75 2.50 -5.45
N ILE A 166 1.55 1.99 -5.14
CA ILE A 166 1.34 0.92 -4.17
C ILE A 166 1.91 -0.42 -4.67
N LEU A 167 1.73 -0.71 -5.96
CA LEU A 167 2.11 -1.98 -6.57
C LEU A 167 3.59 -2.04 -6.96
N LEU A 168 4.22 -0.88 -7.15
CA LEU A 168 5.66 -0.75 -7.31
C LEU A 168 6.28 -0.63 -5.93
N ILE A 169 6.54 -1.76 -5.26
CA ILE A 169 7.53 -1.76 -4.18
C ILE A 169 8.86 -1.42 -4.86
N LYS A 170 9.24 -0.13 -4.77
CA LYS A 170 10.48 0.43 -5.31
C LYS A 170 11.61 -0.54 -4.99
N ASN A 171 12.30 -0.98 -6.06
CA ASN A 171 13.51 -1.79 -5.97
C ASN A 171 14.56 -1.10 -5.10
#